data_AF-A0AAU0VZF3-F1
#
_entry.id   AF-A0AAU0VZF3-F1
#
_cell.length_a   1.000
_cell.length_b   1.000
_cell.length_c   1.000
_cell.angle_alpha   90.00
_cell.angle_beta   90.00
_cell.angle_gamma   90.00
#
_symmetry.space_group_name_H-M   'P 1'
#
loop_
_entity.id
_entity.type
_entity.pdbx_description
1 polymer ?
#
loop_
_entity_poly.entity_id
_entity_poly.type
_entity_poly.pdbx_seq_one_letter_code
_entity_poly.pdbx_strand_id
1 'polypeptide(L)'
;MTYSLTPRDEGNLPALSAPPLIRLDAYVAEDGSTVVNGHLLEMGGTRPPNEAILDAIAMFARTLRAPVAATVIDRTVLQVARLRVYPDGSSRTIAEEEDLPPGRERTAAEEEAFPPLARVERIIQHAQRGELHAAAVLAGALREHLTLRRGAEDELSLEARAIEAYLAYQRGDYMHSTVLALTVARIRCRTDLSRAAPEVARATAAWQRLTDDSQVATRGQELLHMWEHLAAEGFLLEPAHQAMVQAVRSRLERGNRSVPAPATAPAVTAGQGPAAPEDTPLSPTRRGLRRFTRRPGRSTGAQP
;
A
#
# COMPACT_ATOMS: atom_id res chain seq x y z
N MET A 1 43.43 -21.52 -49.65
CA MET A 1 42.89 -20.15 -49.63
C MET A 1 41.50 -20.22 -49.04
N THR A 2 41.36 -19.83 -47.79
CA THR A 2 40.14 -20.03 -47.00
C THR A 2 39.66 -18.65 -46.58
N TYR A 3 38.52 -18.24 -47.12
CA TYR A 3 37.79 -17.08 -46.63
C TYR A 3 37.27 -17.39 -45.23
N SER A 4 37.48 -16.48 -44.28
CA SER A 4 36.64 -16.44 -43.08
C SER A 4 36.39 -15.00 -42.66
N LEU A 5 35.11 -14.77 -42.38
CA LEU A 5 34.45 -13.50 -42.19
C LEU A 5 34.95 -12.79 -40.93
N THR A 6 35.18 -11.49 -41.06
CA THR A 6 35.08 -10.56 -39.93
C THR A 6 33.63 -10.52 -39.43
N PRO A 7 33.42 -10.35 -38.12
CA PRO A 7 32.32 -9.56 -37.65
C PRO A 7 32.86 -8.27 -37.03
N ARG A 8 32.47 -7.14 -37.63
CA ARG A 8 32.29 -5.90 -36.87
C ARG A 8 31.04 -6.08 -36.04
N ASP A 9 31.14 -5.88 -34.72
CA ASP A 9 30.13 -5.06 -34.03
C ASP A 9 30.75 -4.41 -32.79
N GLU A 10 31.03 -3.12 -32.91
CA GLU A 10 31.26 -2.21 -31.78
C GLU A 10 29.88 -1.88 -31.19
N GLY A 11 29.56 -2.35 -29.98
CA GLY A 11 28.29 -1.92 -29.39
C GLY A 11 27.77 -2.69 -28.19
N ASN A 12 28.60 -3.19 -27.29
CA ASN A 12 28.09 -3.61 -25.98
C ASN A 12 29.18 -3.56 -24.90
N LEU A 13 29.45 -2.35 -24.40
CA LEU A 13 30.13 -2.19 -23.12
C LEU A 13 29.11 -2.43 -21.99
N PRO A 14 29.47 -3.19 -20.95
CA PRO A 14 28.53 -3.72 -19.99
C PRO A 14 28.04 -2.62 -19.04
N ALA A 15 26.72 -2.53 -18.84
CA ALA A 15 26.09 -1.75 -17.77
C ALA A 15 26.32 -2.37 -16.37
N LEU A 16 27.55 -2.80 -16.07
CA LEU A 16 27.94 -3.53 -14.87
C LEU A 16 29.14 -2.86 -14.19
N SER A 17 28.96 -1.68 -13.60
CA SER A 17 29.92 -1.11 -12.62
C SER A 17 29.37 0.12 -11.85
N ALA A 18 28.05 0.23 -11.67
CA ALA A 18 27.53 1.17 -10.68
C ALA A 18 27.44 0.43 -9.33
N PRO A 19 28.06 0.95 -8.24
CA PRO A 19 27.89 0.36 -6.92
C PRO A 19 26.39 0.31 -6.57
N PRO A 20 25.91 -0.71 -5.86
CA PRO A 20 24.50 -0.82 -5.50
C PRO A 20 24.09 0.43 -4.71
N LEU A 21 23.17 1.21 -5.27
CA LEU A 21 22.59 2.34 -4.55
C LEU A 21 21.77 1.79 -3.39
N ILE A 22 22.09 2.22 -2.17
CA ILE A 22 21.25 1.95 -1.02
C ILE A 22 19.88 2.56 -1.32
N ARG A 23 18.83 1.74 -1.24
CA ARG A 23 17.46 2.14 -1.50
C ARG A 23 16.70 2.28 -0.19
N LEU A 24 16.02 3.40 -0.05
CA LEU A 24 15.12 3.68 1.06
C LEU A 24 13.68 3.74 0.55
N ASP A 25 12.75 3.26 1.35
CA ASP A 25 11.34 3.51 1.11
C ASP A 25 10.89 4.64 2.04
N ALA A 26 10.11 5.57 1.50
CA ALA A 26 9.41 6.56 2.28
C ALA A 26 7.92 6.48 1.98
N TYR A 27 7.10 6.63 3.00
CA TYR A 27 5.66 6.56 2.91
C TYR A 27 5.05 7.73 3.67
N VAL A 28 4.09 8.42 3.04
CA VAL A 28 3.24 9.43 3.67
C VAL A 28 1.83 8.87 3.69
N ALA A 29 1.28 8.66 4.88
CA ALA A 29 -0.12 8.28 5.09
C ALA A 29 -1.07 9.44 4.74
N GLU A 30 -2.36 9.15 4.60
CA GLU A 30 -3.38 10.15 4.22
C GLU A 30 -3.53 11.29 5.25
N ASP A 31 -3.20 11.03 6.50
CA ASP A 31 -3.19 12.03 7.59
C ASP A 31 -1.86 12.81 7.69
N GLY A 32 -0.91 12.54 6.79
CA GLY A 32 0.41 13.17 6.76
C GLY A 32 1.48 12.48 7.61
N SER A 33 1.15 11.39 8.31
CA SER A 33 2.14 10.61 9.06
C SER A 33 3.21 10.03 8.12
N THR A 34 4.49 10.21 8.46
CA THR A 34 5.60 9.84 7.57
C THR A 34 6.44 8.71 8.13
N VAL A 35 6.75 7.73 7.27
CA VAL A 35 7.65 6.61 7.56
C VAL A 35 8.82 6.65 6.59
N VAL A 36 10.05 6.47 7.09
CA VAL A 36 11.25 6.26 6.27
C VAL A 36 11.93 4.98 6.70
N ASN A 37 12.09 4.06 5.75
CA ASN A 37 12.66 2.73 5.92
C ASN A 37 12.07 1.97 7.13
N GLY A 38 10.74 2.02 7.27
CA GLY A 38 10.01 1.40 8.37
C GLY A 38 10.11 2.14 9.71
N HIS A 39 10.71 3.32 9.79
CA HIS A 39 10.73 4.16 10.99
C HIS A 39 9.76 5.32 10.86
N LEU A 40 8.83 5.44 11.81
CA LEU A 40 7.97 6.61 11.90
C LEU A 40 8.83 7.83 12.25
N LEU A 41 8.69 8.91 11.47
CA LEU A 41 9.37 10.18 11.78
C LEU A 41 8.50 10.99 12.74
N GLU A 42 9.10 11.45 13.84
CA GLU A 42 8.47 12.45 14.70
C GLU A 42 8.53 13.81 14.01
N MET A 43 7.37 14.27 13.54
CA MET A 43 7.24 15.58 12.90
C MET A 43 7.24 16.66 13.99
N GLY A 44 8.38 17.33 14.17
CA GLY A 44 8.47 18.52 15.03
C GLY A 44 7.71 19.71 14.41
N GLY A 45 6.39 19.80 14.64
CA GLY A 45 5.56 20.95 14.24
C GLY A 45 5.10 20.98 12.76
N THR A 46 4.79 22.18 12.26
CA THR A 46 4.13 22.49 10.96
C THR A 46 4.95 22.17 9.70
N ARG A 47 6.00 21.36 9.80
CA ARG A 47 6.87 21.07 8.66
C ARG A 47 6.14 20.14 7.68
N PRO A 48 6.17 20.42 6.36
CA PRO A 48 5.46 19.57 5.42
C PRO A 48 6.15 18.19 5.31
N PRO A 49 5.38 17.09 5.14
CA PRO A 49 5.88 15.71 5.07
C PRO A 49 7.05 15.49 4.11
N ASN A 50 6.98 16.13 2.94
CA ASN A 50 8.00 16.02 1.90
C ASN A 50 9.38 16.55 2.34
N GLU A 51 9.42 17.62 3.13
CA GLU A 51 10.67 18.20 3.62
C GLU A 51 11.32 17.30 4.69
N ALA A 52 10.51 16.74 5.59
CA ALA A 52 11.01 15.80 6.59
C ALA A 52 11.57 14.52 5.97
N ILE A 53 10.90 13.98 4.95
CA ILE A 53 11.38 12.82 4.19
C ILE A 53 12.70 13.13 3.48
N LEU A 54 12.80 14.28 2.80
CA LEU A 54 14.03 14.69 2.14
C LEU A 54 15.19 14.89 3.13
N ASP A 55 14.93 15.51 4.28
CA ASP A 55 15.94 15.69 5.33
C ASP A 55 16.42 14.35 5.89
N ALA A 56 15.50 13.40 6.13
CA ALA A 56 15.83 12.05 6.59
C ALA A 56 16.68 11.29 5.56
N ILE A 57 16.28 11.30 4.28
CA ILE A 57 17.04 10.64 3.21
C ILE A 57 18.42 11.31 3.02
N ALA A 58 18.49 12.64 3.07
CA ALA A 58 19.76 13.38 2.98
C ALA A 58 20.67 13.11 4.18
N MET A 59 20.12 12.86 5.37
CA MET A 59 20.89 12.38 6.52
C MET A 59 21.49 10.99 6.23
N PHE A 60 20.71 10.04 5.71
CA PHE A 60 21.24 8.73 5.31
C PHE A 60 22.36 8.84 4.27
N ALA A 61 22.17 9.63 3.20
CA ALA A 61 23.18 9.81 2.16
C ALA A 61 24.51 10.39 2.72
N ARG A 62 24.41 11.34 3.66
CA ARG A 62 25.59 11.91 4.36
C ARG A 62 26.28 10.88 5.26
N THR A 63 25.52 10.14 6.06
CA THR A 63 26.06 9.12 6.97
C THR A 63 26.78 8.01 6.20
N LEU A 64 26.18 7.57 5.08
CA LEU A 64 26.74 6.52 4.23
C LEU A 64 27.85 7.03 3.29
N ARG A 65 28.02 8.36 3.18
CA ARG A 65 28.90 9.04 2.23
C ARG A 65 28.73 8.55 0.78
N ALA A 66 27.50 8.19 0.42
CA ALA A 66 27.15 7.63 -0.87
C ALA A 66 25.77 8.14 -1.30
N PRO A 67 25.50 8.24 -2.62
CA PRO A 67 24.16 8.54 -3.10
C PRO A 67 23.18 7.44 -2.68
N VAL A 68 21.98 7.85 -2.32
CA VAL A 68 20.88 6.99 -1.90
C VAL A 68 19.73 7.15 -2.90
N ALA A 69 19.10 6.05 -3.28
CA ALA A 69 17.87 6.07 -4.05
C ALA A 69 16.70 5.95 -3.06
N ALA A 70 15.60 6.61 -3.34
CA ALA A 70 14.42 6.54 -2.51
C ALA A 70 13.15 6.41 -3.35
N THR A 71 12.27 5.52 -2.94
CA THR A 71 10.89 5.46 -3.44
C THR A 71 9.99 6.09 -2.41
N VAL A 72 9.37 7.22 -2.74
CA VAL A 72 8.45 7.96 -1.88
C VAL A 72 7.02 7.70 -2.37
N ILE A 73 6.19 7.11 -1.53
CA ILE A 73 4.77 6.88 -1.78
C ILE A 73 4.01 7.88 -0.92
N ASP A 74 3.36 8.84 -1.56
CA ASP A 74 2.61 9.90 -0.89
C ASP A 74 1.11 9.72 -1.13
N ARG A 75 0.38 9.27 -0.11
CA ARG A 75 -1.07 9.04 -0.19
C ARG A 75 -1.87 10.34 -0.09
N THR A 76 -1.31 11.42 0.44
CA THR A 76 -2.00 12.71 0.53
C THR A 76 -2.26 13.32 -0.85
N VAL A 77 -1.38 13.00 -1.82
CA VAL A 77 -1.47 13.45 -3.22
C VAL A 77 -1.54 12.31 -4.23
N LEU A 78 -1.71 11.07 -3.76
CA LEU A 78 -1.78 9.85 -4.57
C LEU A 78 -0.64 9.71 -5.59
N GLN A 79 0.60 9.97 -5.16
CA GLN A 79 1.77 10.01 -6.03
C GLN A 79 2.87 9.04 -5.55
N VAL A 80 3.57 8.45 -6.51
CA VAL A 80 4.87 7.79 -6.28
C VAL A 80 5.96 8.64 -6.93
N ALA A 81 7.00 8.97 -6.15
CA ALA A 81 8.17 9.70 -6.62
C ALA A 81 9.44 8.89 -6.36
N ARG A 82 10.29 8.74 -7.36
CA ARG A 82 11.60 8.09 -7.22
C ARG A 82 12.69 9.14 -7.25
N LEU A 83 13.53 9.16 -6.22
CA LEU A 83 14.52 10.21 -5.97
C LEU A 83 15.91 9.61 -5.85
N ARG A 84 16.92 10.31 -6.35
CA ARG A 84 18.32 10.10 -5.98
C ARG A 84 18.76 11.28 -5.15
N VAL A 85 19.24 11.03 -3.94
CA VAL A 85 19.73 12.04 -3.01
C VAL A 85 21.22 11.81 -2.79
N TYR A 86 22.01 12.87 -2.97
CA TYR A 86 23.46 12.84 -2.85
C TYR A 86 23.91 13.32 -1.46
N PRO A 87 25.13 12.97 -1.02
CA PRO A 87 25.67 13.41 0.27
C PRO A 87 25.78 14.94 0.44
N ASP A 88 25.83 15.68 -0.67
CA ASP A 88 25.81 17.15 -0.66
C ASP A 88 24.40 17.74 -0.40
N GLY A 89 23.38 16.89 -0.25
CA GLY A 89 21.99 17.26 -0.04
C GLY A 89 21.25 17.61 -1.33
N SER A 90 21.89 17.53 -2.49
CA SER A 90 21.20 17.67 -3.77
C SER A 90 20.33 16.44 -4.04
N SER A 91 19.17 16.66 -4.65
CA SER A 91 18.24 15.59 -5.02
C SER A 91 17.77 15.75 -6.45
N ARG A 92 17.65 14.63 -7.18
CA ARG A 92 17.04 14.59 -8.52
C ARG A 92 15.98 13.49 -8.60
N THR A 93 14.89 13.75 -9.31
CA THR A 93 13.91 12.71 -9.65
C THR A 93 14.52 11.77 -10.69
N ILE A 94 14.34 10.47 -10.50
CA ILE A 94 14.81 9.43 -11.42
C ILE A 94 13.62 9.00 -12.28
N ALA A 95 13.83 8.84 -13.59
CA ALA A 95 12.81 8.26 -14.48
C ALA A 95 12.70 6.73 -14.26
N GLU A 96 11.53 6.14 -14.54
CA GLU A 96 11.32 4.68 -14.41
C GLU A 96 12.33 3.83 -15.20
N GLU A 97 12.86 4.35 -16.30
CA GLU A 97 13.82 3.66 -17.17
C GLU A 97 15.28 3.76 -16.68
N GLU A 98 15.63 4.90 -16.07
CA GLU A 98 16.91 5.08 -15.36
C GLU A 98 16.90 4.37 -13.99
N ASP A 99 15.70 4.01 -13.56
CA ASP A 99 15.37 3.11 -12.46
C ASP A 99 14.94 1.75 -12.98
N LEU A 100 15.76 1.13 -13.85
CA LEU A 100 15.66 -0.27 -14.25
C LEU A 100 15.06 -1.06 -13.07
N PRO A 101 13.93 -1.78 -13.28
CA PRO A 101 13.32 -2.54 -12.21
C PRO A 101 14.45 -3.33 -11.56
N PRO A 102 14.54 -3.37 -10.22
CA PRO A 102 15.55 -4.22 -9.62
C PRO A 102 15.37 -5.59 -10.28
N GLY A 103 16.38 -6.05 -11.02
CA GLY A 103 16.43 -7.46 -11.38
C GLY A 103 16.23 -8.24 -10.08
N ARG A 104 15.71 -9.46 -10.14
CA ARG A 104 15.39 -10.25 -8.92
C ARG A 104 16.48 -10.18 -7.84
N GLU A 105 17.75 -10.13 -8.27
CA GLU A 105 18.95 -9.96 -7.42
C GLU A 105 18.98 -8.66 -6.60
N ARG A 106 18.53 -7.52 -7.15
CA ARG A 106 18.49 -6.23 -6.44
C ARG A 106 17.31 -6.14 -5.48
N THR A 107 16.15 -6.72 -5.82
CA THR A 107 15.01 -6.82 -4.88
C THR A 107 15.41 -7.68 -3.70
N ALA A 108 16.13 -8.78 -3.94
CA ALA A 108 16.66 -9.65 -2.91
C ALA A 108 17.67 -8.93 -2.00
N ALA A 109 18.60 -8.14 -2.54
CA ALA A 109 19.58 -7.40 -1.73
C ALA A 109 18.92 -6.29 -0.86
N GLU A 110 17.85 -5.66 -1.34
CA GLU A 110 17.07 -4.70 -0.57
C GLU A 110 16.25 -5.38 0.55
N GLU A 111 15.61 -6.51 0.24
CA GLU A 111 14.92 -7.33 1.24
C GLU A 111 15.90 -7.92 2.27
N GLU A 112 17.13 -8.25 1.89
CA GLU A 112 18.17 -8.69 2.81
C GLU A 112 18.62 -7.57 3.75
N ALA A 113 18.76 -6.34 3.22
CA ALA A 113 19.14 -5.17 4.03
C ALA A 113 18.05 -4.77 5.04
N PHE A 114 16.77 -5.02 4.74
CA PHE A 114 15.68 -4.79 5.68
C PHE A 114 14.51 -5.77 5.47
N PRO A 115 14.57 -6.96 6.10
CA PRO A 115 13.62 -8.03 5.82
C PRO A 115 12.19 -7.65 6.22
N PRO A 116 11.16 -8.08 5.46
CA PRO A 116 9.75 -7.84 5.81
C PRO A 116 9.42 -8.24 7.25
N LEU A 117 10.04 -9.31 7.77
CA LEU A 117 9.85 -9.76 9.14
C LEU A 117 10.25 -8.70 10.18
N ALA A 118 11.37 -8.00 10.00
CA ALA A 118 11.79 -6.93 10.92
C ALA A 118 10.81 -5.75 10.90
N ARG A 119 10.17 -5.47 9.76
CA ARG A 119 9.09 -4.47 9.67
C ARG A 119 7.85 -4.93 10.43
N VAL A 120 7.48 -6.21 10.32
CA VAL A 120 6.37 -6.81 11.07
C VAL A 120 6.62 -6.81 12.57
N GLU A 121 7.83 -7.16 13.03
CA GLU A 121 8.20 -7.09 14.45
C GLU A 121 8.00 -5.69 15.02
N ARG A 122 8.39 -4.65 14.27
CA ARG A 122 8.17 -3.26 14.69
C ARG A 122 6.69 -2.91 14.77
N ILE A 123 5.88 -3.33 13.80
CA ILE A 123 4.42 -3.16 13.83
C ILE A 123 3.84 -3.79 15.10
N ILE A 124 4.25 -5.04 15.40
CA ILE A 124 3.83 -5.77 16.60
C ILE A 124 4.22 -5.01 17.87
N GLN A 125 5.45 -4.49 17.94
CA GLN A 125 5.91 -3.73 19.10
C GLN A 125 5.06 -2.47 19.36
N HIS A 126 4.72 -1.70 18.32
CA HIS A 126 3.81 -0.55 18.47
C HIS A 126 2.40 -0.99 18.89
N ALA A 127 1.88 -2.07 18.30
CA ALA A 127 0.57 -2.61 18.67
C ALA A 127 0.51 -3.07 20.13
N GLN A 128 1.55 -3.75 20.62
CA GLN A 128 1.67 -4.20 22.01
C GLN A 128 1.73 -3.04 23.02
N ARG A 129 2.26 -1.89 22.62
CA ARG A 129 2.26 -0.66 23.45
C ARG A 129 0.92 0.10 23.39
N GLY A 130 -0.05 -0.37 22.63
CA GLY A 130 -1.33 0.31 22.41
C GLY A 130 -1.24 1.47 21.42
N GLU A 131 -0.11 1.66 20.75
CA GLU A 131 0.14 2.71 19.76
C GLU A 131 -0.46 2.31 18.39
N LEU A 132 -1.77 2.00 18.38
CA LEU A 132 -2.46 1.41 17.24
C LEU A 132 -2.37 2.29 15.98
N HIS A 133 -2.29 3.61 16.15
CA HIS A 133 -2.10 4.53 15.04
C HIS A 133 -0.76 4.33 14.34
N ALA A 134 0.35 4.36 15.10
CA ALA A 134 1.69 4.14 14.58
C ALA A 134 1.80 2.76 13.92
N ALA A 135 1.25 1.72 14.57
CA ALA A 135 1.21 0.37 14.01
C ALA A 135 0.48 0.33 12.66
N ALA A 136 -0.69 0.99 12.54
CA ALA A 136 -1.46 1.04 11.30
C ALA A 136 -0.71 1.77 10.17
N VAL A 137 -0.05 2.90 10.48
CA VAL A 137 0.76 3.64 9.50
C VAL A 137 1.93 2.79 9.00
N LEU A 138 2.61 2.07 9.90
CA LEU A 138 3.70 1.16 9.54
C LEU A 138 3.21 -0.04 8.70
N ALA A 139 2.04 -0.58 9.01
CA ALA A 139 1.42 -1.65 8.22
C ALA A 139 1.03 -1.17 6.82
N GLY A 140 0.48 0.04 6.70
CA GLY A 140 0.21 0.68 5.41
C GLY A 140 1.49 0.88 4.59
N ALA A 141 2.56 1.38 5.22
CA ALA A 141 3.86 1.51 4.56
C ALA A 141 4.40 0.15 4.06
N LEU A 142 4.27 -0.90 4.87
CA LEU A 142 4.68 -2.26 4.49
C LEU A 142 3.86 -2.79 3.30
N ARG A 143 2.52 -2.65 3.35
CA ARG A 143 1.63 -3.08 2.26
C ARG A 143 1.97 -2.40 0.95
N GLU A 144 2.12 -1.08 0.96
CA GLU A 144 2.40 -0.29 -0.25
C GLU A 144 3.77 -0.65 -0.83
N HIS A 145 4.79 -0.79 0.02
CA HIS A 145 6.10 -1.24 -0.41
C HIS A 145 6.05 -2.62 -1.08
N LEU A 146 5.46 -3.62 -0.43
CA LEU A 146 5.39 -4.97 -0.98
C LEU A 146 4.53 -5.03 -2.25
N THR A 147 3.42 -4.28 -2.29
CA THR A 147 2.56 -4.18 -3.47
C THR A 147 3.31 -3.63 -4.67
N LEU A 148 4.11 -2.56 -4.49
CA LEU A 148 4.90 -1.98 -5.58
C LEU A 148 6.03 -2.90 -6.06
N ARG A 149 6.61 -3.72 -5.18
CA ARG A 149 7.79 -4.53 -5.50
C ARG A 149 7.47 -5.93 -6.01
N ARG A 150 6.48 -6.57 -5.39
CA ARG A 150 6.14 -7.99 -5.61
C ARG A 150 4.80 -8.15 -6.32
N GLY A 151 4.00 -7.08 -6.39
CA GLY A 151 2.65 -7.09 -6.93
C GLY A 151 1.59 -7.26 -5.84
N ALA A 152 0.36 -6.87 -6.17
CA ALA A 152 -0.75 -6.85 -5.21
C ALA A 152 -1.22 -8.25 -4.78
N GLU A 153 -0.97 -9.28 -5.59
CA GLU A 153 -1.38 -10.66 -5.37
C GLU A 153 -0.29 -11.55 -4.77
N ASP A 154 0.94 -11.04 -4.62
CA ASP A 154 2.03 -11.76 -3.94
C ASP A 154 1.67 -12.06 -2.48
N GLU A 155 2.12 -13.22 -1.98
CA GLU A 155 1.77 -13.71 -0.66
C GLU A 155 2.10 -12.72 0.46
N LEU A 156 3.31 -12.11 0.43
CA LEU A 156 3.70 -11.16 1.47
C LEU A 156 2.89 -9.85 1.37
N SER A 157 2.55 -9.42 0.15
CA SER A 157 1.66 -8.27 -0.06
C SER A 157 0.27 -8.52 0.53
N LEU A 158 -0.25 -9.75 0.40
CA LEU A 158 -1.52 -10.14 1.00
C LEU A 158 -1.45 -10.19 2.53
N GLU A 159 -0.37 -10.75 3.11
CA GLU A 159 -0.18 -10.77 4.56
C GLU A 159 -0.10 -9.35 5.15
N ALA A 160 0.68 -8.46 4.52
CA ALA A 160 0.76 -7.06 4.96
C ALA A 160 -0.59 -6.34 4.89
N ARG A 161 -1.39 -6.62 3.85
CA ARG A 161 -2.76 -6.11 3.73
C ARG A 161 -3.69 -6.66 4.81
N ALA A 162 -3.56 -7.94 5.17
CA ALA A 162 -4.33 -8.54 6.26
C ALA A 162 -3.96 -7.94 7.62
N ILE A 163 -2.67 -7.66 7.87
CA ILE A 163 -2.19 -6.98 9.08
C ILE A 163 -2.79 -5.57 9.18
N GLU A 164 -2.75 -4.78 8.09
CA GLU A 164 -3.36 -3.44 8.08
C GLU A 164 -4.87 -3.51 8.32
N ALA A 165 -5.58 -4.46 7.68
CA ALA A 165 -7.01 -4.66 7.90
C ALA A 165 -7.33 -4.94 9.38
N TYR A 166 -6.51 -5.75 10.05
CA TYR A 166 -6.66 -6.07 11.47
C TYR A 166 -6.41 -4.86 12.37
N LEU A 167 -5.39 -4.05 12.07
CA LEU A 167 -5.10 -2.83 12.84
C LEU A 167 -6.18 -1.76 12.64
N ALA A 168 -6.72 -1.63 11.43
CA ALA A 168 -7.88 -0.78 11.15
C ALA A 168 -9.10 -1.21 11.97
N TYR A 169 -9.37 -2.53 12.06
CA TYR A 169 -10.43 -3.07 12.91
C TYR A 169 -10.25 -2.70 14.38
N GLN A 170 -9.04 -2.87 14.92
CA GLN A 170 -8.74 -2.54 16.31
C GLN A 170 -8.90 -1.04 16.61
N ARG A 171 -8.64 -0.18 15.62
CA ARG A 171 -8.84 1.27 15.72
C ARG A 171 -10.30 1.70 15.60
N GLY A 172 -11.21 0.79 15.25
CA GLY A 172 -12.61 1.10 14.99
C GLY A 172 -12.89 1.62 13.58
N ASP A 173 -11.89 1.63 12.69
CA ASP A 173 -12.07 1.96 11.27
C ASP A 173 -12.55 0.72 10.51
N TYR A 174 -13.83 0.41 10.73
CA TYR A 174 -14.43 -0.81 10.20
C TYR A 174 -14.63 -0.77 8.69
N MET A 175 -14.86 0.41 8.11
CA MET A 175 -14.95 0.55 6.65
C MET A 175 -13.61 0.23 5.98
N HIS A 176 -12.51 0.83 6.44
CA HIS A 176 -11.19 0.54 5.89
C HIS A 176 -10.80 -0.92 6.09
N SER A 177 -11.06 -1.46 7.30
CA SER A 177 -10.84 -2.87 7.61
C SER A 177 -11.61 -3.80 6.67
N THR A 178 -12.91 -3.55 6.44
CA THR A 178 -13.74 -4.35 5.54
C THR A 178 -13.21 -4.30 4.10
N VAL A 179 -12.83 -3.12 3.59
CA VAL A 179 -12.31 -2.97 2.22
C VAL A 179 -11.01 -3.76 2.02
N LEU A 180 -10.06 -3.65 2.96
CA LEU A 180 -8.79 -4.36 2.88
C LEU A 180 -8.98 -5.87 3.01
N ALA A 181 -9.78 -6.32 3.98
CA ALA A 181 -10.04 -7.75 4.22
C ALA A 181 -10.78 -8.40 3.03
N LEU A 182 -11.77 -7.72 2.44
CA LEU A 182 -12.46 -8.20 1.24
C LEU A 182 -11.50 -8.33 0.06
N THR A 183 -10.58 -7.39 -0.12
CA THR A 183 -9.57 -7.49 -1.18
C THR A 183 -8.72 -8.74 -1.04
N VAL A 184 -8.25 -9.06 0.17
CA VAL A 184 -7.48 -10.29 0.43
C VAL A 184 -8.35 -11.53 0.19
N ALA A 185 -9.58 -11.53 0.71
CA ALA A 185 -10.53 -12.64 0.55
C ALA A 185 -10.83 -12.94 -0.93
N ARG A 186 -11.11 -11.92 -1.75
CA ARG A 186 -11.32 -12.07 -3.20
C ARG A 186 -10.12 -12.71 -3.89
N ILE A 187 -8.91 -12.26 -3.57
CA ILE A 187 -7.70 -12.78 -4.19
C ILE A 187 -7.54 -14.25 -3.81
N ARG A 188 -7.66 -14.60 -2.52
CA ARG A 188 -7.56 -16.00 -2.05
C ARG A 188 -8.67 -16.90 -2.60
N CYS A 189 -9.92 -16.43 -2.68
CA CYS A 189 -10.99 -17.21 -3.31
C CYS A 189 -10.67 -17.58 -4.78
N ARG A 190 -9.89 -16.76 -5.49
CA ARG A 190 -9.47 -17.06 -6.87
C ARG A 190 -8.20 -17.90 -6.96
N THR A 191 -7.26 -17.75 -6.03
CA THR A 191 -5.91 -18.32 -6.15
C THR A 191 -5.62 -19.48 -5.20
N ASP A 192 -6.25 -19.51 -4.02
CA ASP A 192 -6.00 -20.50 -2.97
C ASP A 192 -7.19 -20.59 -2.01
N LEU A 193 -8.16 -21.44 -2.37
CA LEU A 193 -9.38 -21.66 -1.59
C LEU A 193 -9.11 -22.19 -0.18
N SER A 194 -8.02 -22.94 0.02
CA SER A 194 -7.67 -23.51 1.34
C SER A 194 -7.37 -22.42 2.37
N ARG A 195 -6.86 -21.27 1.92
CA ARG A 195 -6.54 -20.12 2.76
C ARG A 195 -7.60 -19.03 2.73
N ALA A 196 -8.65 -19.17 1.93
CA ALA A 196 -9.66 -18.14 1.75
C ALA A 196 -10.63 -18.03 2.95
N ALA A 197 -11.01 -19.15 3.57
CA ALA A 197 -12.02 -19.13 4.63
C ALA A 197 -11.68 -18.21 5.83
N PRO A 198 -10.44 -18.21 6.39
CA PRO A 198 -10.06 -17.24 7.42
C PRO A 198 -10.13 -15.78 6.97
N GLU A 199 -9.88 -15.50 5.69
CA GLU A 199 -9.96 -14.12 5.15
C GLU A 199 -11.40 -13.65 5.00
N VAL A 200 -12.30 -14.52 4.51
CA VAL A 200 -13.73 -14.22 4.45
C VAL A 200 -14.30 -14.05 5.87
N ALA A 201 -13.81 -14.83 6.84
CA ALA A 201 -14.15 -14.66 8.26
C ALA A 201 -13.71 -13.29 8.80
N ARG A 202 -12.46 -12.88 8.57
CA ARG A 202 -11.97 -11.54 8.94
C ARG A 202 -12.81 -10.42 8.31
N ALA A 203 -13.09 -10.51 7.02
CA ALA A 203 -13.91 -9.54 6.32
C ALA A 203 -15.34 -9.49 6.89
N THR A 204 -15.92 -10.64 7.22
CA THR A 204 -17.25 -10.74 7.85
C THR A 204 -17.26 -10.09 9.24
N ALA A 205 -16.23 -10.30 10.06
CA ALA A 205 -16.13 -9.71 11.39
C ALA A 205 -16.06 -8.16 11.33
N ALA A 206 -15.26 -7.61 10.40
CA ALA A 206 -15.22 -6.16 10.16
C ALA A 206 -16.57 -5.63 9.65
N TRP A 207 -17.16 -6.33 8.67
CA TRP A 207 -18.45 -5.95 8.09
C TRP A 207 -19.58 -5.91 9.12
N GLN A 208 -19.58 -6.82 10.09
CA GLN A 208 -20.57 -6.84 11.18
C GLN A 208 -20.59 -5.55 12.01
N ARG A 209 -19.50 -4.78 12.00
CA ARG A 209 -19.36 -3.52 12.74
C ARG A 209 -19.74 -2.28 11.92
N LEU A 210 -19.99 -2.42 10.62
CA LEU A 210 -20.44 -1.30 9.77
C LEU A 210 -21.79 -0.77 10.21
N THR A 211 -22.05 0.51 9.97
CA THR A 211 -23.32 1.17 10.31
C THR A 211 -24.04 1.78 9.10
N ASP A 212 -23.33 2.03 8.00
CA ASP A 212 -23.91 2.53 6.76
C ASP A 212 -24.67 1.41 6.04
N ASP A 213 -25.99 1.53 5.96
CA ASP A 213 -26.88 0.53 5.37
C ASP A 213 -26.53 0.21 3.91
N SER A 214 -26.07 1.20 3.14
CA SER A 214 -25.68 0.99 1.74
C SER A 214 -24.45 0.09 1.64
N GLN A 215 -23.44 0.36 2.46
CA GLN A 215 -22.20 -0.43 2.53
C GLN A 215 -22.46 -1.81 3.13
N VAL A 216 -23.34 -1.89 4.13
CA VAL A 216 -23.78 -3.15 4.72
C VAL A 216 -24.41 -4.04 3.65
N ALA A 217 -25.32 -3.51 2.84
CA ALA A 217 -25.98 -4.27 1.78
C ALA A 217 -24.99 -4.73 0.69
N THR A 218 -24.24 -3.79 0.10
CA THR A 218 -23.31 -4.09 -1.01
C THR A 218 -22.23 -5.08 -0.61
N ARG A 219 -21.53 -4.83 0.50
CA ARG A 219 -20.43 -5.69 0.96
C ARG A 219 -20.93 -6.99 1.57
N GLY A 220 -22.12 -6.99 2.16
CA GLY A 220 -22.73 -8.19 2.72
C GLY A 220 -23.13 -9.19 1.63
N GLN A 221 -23.66 -8.72 0.50
CA GLN A 221 -23.97 -9.58 -0.64
C GLN A 221 -22.71 -10.25 -1.21
N GLU A 222 -21.61 -9.48 -1.29
CA GLU A 222 -20.32 -9.99 -1.73
C GLU A 222 -19.77 -11.08 -0.78
N LEU A 223 -19.83 -10.85 0.53
CA LEU A 223 -19.46 -11.84 1.54
C LEU A 223 -20.28 -13.12 1.43
N LEU A 224 -21.60 -12.97 1.23
CA LEU A 224 -22.49 -14.12 1.08
C LEU A 224 -22.11 -14.96 -0.13
N HIS A 225 -21.83 -14.31 -1.26
CA HIS A 225 -21.38 -15.01 -2.46
C HIS A 225 -20.07 -15.78 -2.24
N MET A 226 -19.09 -15.18 -1.58
CA MET A 226 -17.83 -15.86 -1.26
C MET A 226 -18.03 -17.05 -0.30
N TRP A 227 -18.88 -16.90 0.72
CA TRP A 227 -19.21 -18.00 1.62
C TRP A 227 -19.93 -19.15 0.91
N GLU A 228 -20.85 -18.86 0.00
CA GLU A 228 -21.56 -19.86 -0.79
C GLU A 228 -20.61 -20.58 -1.75
N HIS A 229 -19.67 -19.85 -2.36
CA HIS A 229 -18.62 -20.45 -3.17
C HIS A 229 -17.75 -21.41 -2.35
N LEU A 230 -17.28 -20.99 -1.17
CA LEU A 230 -16.50 -21.86 -0.27
C LEU A 230 -17.29 -23.08 0.21
N ALA A 231 -18.59 -22.93 0.47
CA ALA A 231 -19.46 -24.04 0.85
C ALA A 231 -19.63 -25.05 -0.28
N ALA A 232 -19.83 -24.58 -1.52
CA ALA A 232 -19.97 -25.43 -2.70
C ALA A 232 -18.70 -26.27 -2.96
N GLU A 233 -17.53 -25.68 -2.71
CA GLU A 233 -16.23 -26.33 -2.85
C GLU A 233 -15.82 -27.15 -1.60
N GLY A 234 -16.66 -27.22 -0.55
CA GLY A 234 -16.41 -28.03 0.64
C GLY A 234 -15.41 -27.45 1.65
N PHE A 235 -15.04 -26.17 1.53
CA PHE A 235 -14.09 -25.49 2.42
C PHE A 235 -14.74 -24.86 3.67
N LEU A 236 -16.06 -25.03 3.85
CA LEU A 236 -16.79 -24.54 5.01
C LEU A 236 -16.82 -25.60 6.13
N LEU A 237 -15.66 -25.80 6.76
CA LEU A 237 -15.42 -26.92 7.70
C LEU A 237 -15.82 -26.63 9.14
N GLU A 238 -15.82 -25.36 9.56
CA GLU A 238 -16.01 -24.99 10.96
C GLU A 238 -17.43 -24.49 11.27
N PRO A 239 -18.02 -24.86 12.42
CA PRO A 239 -19.32 -24.32 12.86
C PRO A 239 -19.34 -22.80 12.98
N ALA A 240 -18.21 -22.18 13.31
CA ALA A 240 -18.06 -20.73 13.38
C ALA A 240 -18.32 -20.07 12.00
N HIS A 241 -17.82 -20.65 10.91
CA HIS A 241 -18.09 -20.16 9.56
C HIS A 241 -19.59 -20.25 9.23
N GLN A 242 -20.24 -21.36 9.59
CA GLN A 242 -21.70 -21.51 9.37
C GLN A 242 -22.49 -20.44 10.12
N ALA A 243 -22.13 -20.16 11.37
CA ALA A 243 -22.75 -19.10 12.16
C ALA A 243 -22.54 -17.72 11.53
N MET A 244 -21.35 -17.45 10.97
CA MET A 244 -21.06 -16.22 10.24
C MET A 244 -21.93 -16.06 8.98
N VAL A 245 -22.12 -17.12 8.18
CA VAL A 245 -23.04 -17.09 7.02
C VAL A 245 -24.45 -16.74 7.45
N GLN A 246 -24.96 -17.37 8.51
CA GLN A 246 -26.30 -17.09 9.01
C GLN A 246 -26.43 -15.67 9.56
N ALA A 247 -25.39 -15.14 10.20
CA ALA A 247 -25.35 -13.77 10.66
C ALA A 247 -25.41 -12.76 9.50
N VAL A 248 -24.69 -13.04 8.40
CA VAL A 248 -24.75 -12.21 7.17
C VAL A 248 -26.16 -12.21 6.59
N ARG A 249 -26.74 -13.40 6.36
CA ARG A 249 -28.11 -13.55 5.82
C ARG A 249 -29.15 -12.81 6.67
N SER A 250 -29.15 -13.08 7.98
CA SER A 250 -30.11 -12.49 8.93
C SER A 250 -30.01 -10.96 8.98
N ARG A 251 -28.80 -10.41 8.79
CA ARG A 251 -28.62 -8.95 8.79
C ARG A 251 -29.05 -8.32 7.47
N LEU A 252 -28.73 -8.93 6.33
CA LEU A 252 -29.19 -8.45 5.02
C LEU A 252 -30.72 -8.46 4.92
N GLU A 253 -31.38 -9.52 5.42
CA GLU A 253 -32.83 -9.59 5.45
C GLU A 253 -33.47 -8.48 6.31
N ARG A 254 -32.87 -8.17 7.47
CA ARG A 254 -33.34 -7.07 8.31
C ARG A 254 -33.18 -5.71 7.63
N GLY A 255 -32.04 -5.47 6.99
CA GLY A 255 -31.82 -4.25 6.19
C GLY A 255 -32.85 -4.10 5.07
N ASN A 256 -33.16 -5.19 4.37
CA ASN A 256 -34.13 -5.19 3.27
C ASN A 256 -35.58 -4.97 3.74
N ARG A 257 -35.94 -5.43 4.95
CA ARG A 257 -37.28 -5.19 5.53
C ARG A 257 -37.46 -3.77 6.08
N SER A 258 -36.38 -3.10 6.48
CA SER A 258 -36.42 -1.73 7.02
C SER A 258 -36.47 -0.64 5.94
N VAL A 259 -36.20 -0.97 4.67
CA VAL A 259 -36.46 -0.07 3.55
C VAL A 259 -37.93 -0.25 3.16
N PRO A 260 -38.85 0.68 3.51
CA PRO A 260 -40.22 0.57 3.04
C PRO A 260 -40.20 0.68 1.52
N ALA A 261 -40.93 -0.22 0.85
CA ALA A 261 -41.14 -0.14 -0.58
C ALA A 261 -41.60 1.27 -0.94
N PRO A 262 -40.90 2.00 -1.83
CA PRO A 262 -41.38 3.29 -2.26
C PRO A 262 -42.75 3.08 -2.89
N ALA A 263 -43.76 3.74 -2.34
CA ALA A 263 -45.05 3.85 -2.99
C ALA A 263 -44.79 4.33 -4.42
N THR A 264 -45.25 3.53 -5.38
CA THR A 264 -45.12 3.76 -6.81
C THR A 264 -45.72 5.11 -7.17
N ALA A 265 -44.87 6.13 -7.30
CA ALA A 265 -45.19 7.35 -8.02
C ALA A 265 -44.80 7.15 -9.51
N PRO A 266 -45.61 7.63 -10.46
CA PRO A 266 -45.38 7.37 -11.87
C PRO A 266 -44.12 8.09 -12.37
N ALA A 267 -43.49 7.44 -13.35
CA ALA A 267 -42.16 7.73 -13.88
C ALA A 267 -41.99 9.16 -14.41
N VAL A 268 -40.86 9.77 -14.04
CA VAL A 268 -40.24 10.87 -14.79
C VAL A 268 -38.91 10.36 -15.33
N THR A 269 -38.78 10.43 -16.64
CA THR A 269 -37.64 10.03 -17.46
C THR A 269 -36.48 11.02 -17.37
N ALA A 270 -35.29 10.45 -17.60
CA ALA A 270 -34.03 11.06 -18.05
C ALA A 270 -33.08 11.68 -17.00
N GLY A 271 -31.84 11.18 -17.03
CA GLY A 271 -30.68 11.86 -16.48
C GLY A 271 -29.57 10.90 -16.03
N GLN A 272 -28.80 10.35 -16.97
CA GLN A 272 -27.53 9.68 -16.67
C GLN A 272 -26.62 10.61 -15.85
N GLY A 273 -26.18 10.12 -14.69
CA GLY A 273 -25.17 10.74 -13.82
C GLY A 273 -24.13 9.69 -13.41
N PRO A 274 -22.87 10.09 -13.16
CA PRO A 274 -21.71 9.23 -13.36
C PRO A 274 -21.42 8.28 -12.20
N ALA A 275 -20.69 7.21 -12.54
CA ALA A 275 -20.28 6.10 -11.72
C ALA A 275 -19.39 6.49 -10.52
N ALA A 276 -19.53 5.71 -9.44
CA ALA A 276 -18.69 5.72 -8.24
C ALA A 276 -17.20 5.42 -8.55
N PRO A 277 -16.25 5.89 -7.73
CA PRO A 277 -14.84 5.84 -8.07
C PRO A 277 -14.31 4.40 -7.96
N GLU A 278 -13.73 3.93 -9.06
CA GLU A 278 -12.91 2.74 -9.11
C GLU A 278 -11.64 2.95 -8.28
N ASP A 279 -11.16 1.89 -7.62
CA ASP A 279 -9.82 1.81 -7.03
C ASP A 279 -8.79 2.12 -8.12
N THR A 280 -8.42 3.38 -8.22
CA THR A 280 -7.57 3.86 -9.30
C THR A 280 -6.15 3.43 -8.97
N PRO A 281 -5.50 2.58 -9.79
CA PRO A 281 -4.08 2.33 -9.62
C PRO A 281 -3.33 3.67 -9.67
N LEU A 282 -2.36 3.84 -8.77
CA LEU A 282 -1.54 5.06 -8.68
C LEU A 282 -1.10 5.48 -10.08
N SER A 283 -1.46 6.70 -10.49
CA SER A 283 -1.25 7.15 -11.88
C SER A 283 0.23 7.18 -12.23
N PRO A 284 0.65 6.65 -13.40
CA PRO A 284 2.01 6.85 -13.88
C PRO A 284 2.24 8.34 -14.09
N THR A 285 3.34 8.83 -13.53
CA THR A 285 3.65 10.27 -13.37
C THR A 285 3.41 11.09 -14.63
N ARG A 286 2.51 12.08 -14.55
CA ARG A 286 2.51 13.23 -15.45
C ARG A 286 3.70 14.11 -15.07
N ARG A 287 4.63 14.35 -16.01
CA ARG A 287 5.77 15.27 -15.88
C ARG A 287 5.30 16.67 -15.46
N GLY A 288 5.24 16.91 -14.16
CA GLY A 288 5.23 18.24 -13.58
C GLY A 288 6.56 18.42 -12.86
N LEU A 289 7.44 19.29 -13.36
CA LEU A 289 8.57 19.79 -12.61
C LEU A 289 8.03 20.53 -11.37
N ARG A 290 7.78 19.81 -10.26
CA ARG A 290 7.91 20.44 -8.95
C ARG A 290 9.35 20.25 -8.54
N ARG A 291 10.10 21.35 -8.62
CA ARG A 291 11.45 21.46 -8.08
C ARG A 291 11.35 21.13 -6.58
N PHE A 292 11.81 19.94 -6.18
CA PHE A 292 12.16 19.64 -4.79
C PHE A 292 13.46 20.39 -4.48
N THR A 293 13.38 21.72 -4.40
CA THR A 293 14.52 22.54 -4.02
C THR A 293 14.30 23.08 -2.63
N ARG A 294 15.20 22.70 -1.73
CA ARG A 294 15.45 23.41 -0.48
C ARG A 294 15.70 24.88 -0.82
N ARG A 295 14.91 25.80 -0.27
CA ARG A 295 15.25 27.22 -0.29
C ARG A 295 16.38 27.39 0.74
N PRO A 296 17.59 27.82 0.35
CA PRO A 296 18.64 28.02 1.33
C PRO A 296 18.18 29.09 2.33
N GLY A 297 18.16 28.70 3.61
CA GLY A 297 17.89 29.61 4.72
C GLY A 297 18.90 30.76 4.67
N ARG A 298 18.39 31.99 4.77
CA ARG A 298 19.17 33.22 4.79
C ARG A 298 20.01 33.21 6.06
N SER A 299 21.31 32.96 5.94
CA SER A 299 22.29 33.18 7.02
C SER A 299 22.42 34.68 7.25
N THR A 300 21.68 35.19 8.23
CA THR A 300 21.94 36.49 8.86
C THR A 300 22.86 36.29 10.06
N GLY A 301 24.02 36.96 10.03
CA GLY A 301 25.00 37.00 11.13
C GLY A 301 26.42 37.03 10.56
N ALA A 302 26.94 38.19 10.15
CA ALA A 302 27.57 39.21 11.00
C ALA A 302 29.06 38.91 11.26
N GLN A 303 29.92 39.73 10.67
CA GLN A 303 31.32 39.98 11.07
C GLN A 303 31.74 41.33 10.50
N PRO A 304 32.72 42.00 11.13
CA PRO A 304 32.75 42.48 12.51
C PRO A 304 32.42 43.98 12.61
#